data_AF-A0A7X7P8N7-F1
#
_entry.id   AF-A0A7X7P8N7-F1
#
_cell.length_a   1.000
_cell.length_b   1.000
_cell.length_c   1.000
_cell.angle_alpha   90.00
_cell.angle_beta   90.00
_cell.angle_gamma   90.00
#
_symmetry.space_group_name_H-M   'P 1'
#
loop_
_entity.id
_entity.type
_entity.pdbx_description
1 polymer ?
#
loop_
_entity_poly.entity_id
_entity_poly.type
_entity_poly.pdbx_seq_one_letter_code
_entity_poly.pdbx_strand_id
1 'polypeptide(L)'
;MAKHEDQYITQISTSITVKGDIIGESDVRIAGTIIGTINIAGDLIIEKTGVVEGEVKVNNATIAGTVKGNIECVEKLTLESTSKFTGNIKTKQLIIENGAYFQGGCVMPSNETLL
;
A
#
# COMPACT_ATOMS: atom_id res chain seq x y z
N MET A 1 28.05 5.88 -16.64
CA MET A 1 26.78 6.42 -17.17
C MET A 1 25.68 5.51 -16.65
N ALA A 2 24.94 5.95 -15.64
CA ALA A 2 23.81 5.17 -15.12
C ALA A 2 22.69 5.21 -16.17
N LYS A 3 22.22 4.04 -16.59
CA LYS A 3 21.01 3.95 -17.42
C LYS A 3 19.87 4.59 -16.63
N HIS A 4 19.24 5.62 -17.19
CA HIS A 4 17.88 5.97 -16.78
C HIS A 4 17.01 4.82 -17.26
N GLU A 5 16.64 3.92 -16.35
CA GLU A 5 15.53 3.02 -16.60
C GLU A 5 14.26 3.86 -16.48
N ASP A 6 13.49 3.96 -17.56
CA ASP A 6 12.18 4.56 -17.51
C ASP A 6 11.33 3.79 -16.48
N GLN A 7 11.07 4.42 -15.33
CA GLN A 7 10.25 3.83 -14.28
C GLN A 7 8.77 4.03 -14.69
N TYR A 8 8.21 2.99 -15.31
CA TYR A 8 6.80 3.00 -15.71
C TYR A 8 5.92 2.79 -14.49
N ILE A 9 5.14 3.82 -14.15
CA ILE A 9 4.11 3.74 -13.11
C ILE A 9 2.74 3.45 -13.73
N THR A 10 2.01 2.49 -13.16
CA THR A 10 0.61 2.25 -13.53
C THR A 10 -0.29 3.16 -12.70
N GLN A 11 -1.20 3.89 -13.34
CA GLN A 11 -2.10 4.81 -12.64
C GLN A 11 -3.57 4.44 -12.83
N ILE A 12 -4.30 4.36 -11.72
CA ILE A 12 -5.75 4.15 -11.67
C ILE A 12 -6.41 5.45 -11.17
N SER A 13 -7.00 6.20 -12.09
CA SER A 13 -7.58 7.53 -11.82
C SER A 13 -8.91 7.48 -11.04
N THR A 14 -9.30 8.63 -10.47
CA THR A 14 -10.44 8.80 -9.54
C THR A 14 -11.78 8.23 -9.99
N SER A 15 -12.05 8.19 -11.30
CA SER A 15 -13.33 7.72 -11.85
C SER A 15 -13.31 6.24 -12.25
N ILE A 16 -12.24 5.52 -11.94
CA ILE A 16 -12.08 4.11 -12.27
C ILE A 16 -12.35 3.26 -11.02
N THR A 17 -13.18 2.24 -11.19
CA THR A 17 -13.35 1.17 -10.21
C THR A 17 -12.86 -0.14 -10.82
N VAL A 18 -11.95 -0.82 -10.13
CA VAL A 18 -11.49 -2.16 -10.47
C VAL A 18 -12.06 -3.15 -9.46
N LYS A 19 -12.61 -4.25 -9.96
CA LYS A 19 -13.07 -5.38 -9.15
C LYS A 19 -12.31 -6.63 -9.58
N GLY A 20 -11.58 -7.25 -8.65
CA GLY A 20 -10.73 -8.41 -8.93
C GLY A 20 -9.27 -8.18 -8.50
N ASP A 21 -8.35 -8.89 -9.13
CA ASP A 21 -6.94 -8.93 -8.72
C ASP A 21 -6.06 -8.04 -9.61
N ILE A 22 -5.17 -7.27 -8.97
CA ILE A 22 -4.08 -6.55 -9.63
C ILE A 22 -2.78 -7.24 -9.24
N ILE A 23 -2.08 -7.81 -10.24
CA ILE A 23 -0.84 -8.56 -10.04
C ILE A 23 0.24 -8.02 -10.98
N GLY A 24 1.45 -7.78 -10.48
CA GLY A 24 2.52 -7.26 -11.31
C GLY A 24 3.82 -6.96 -10.57
N GLU A 25 4.77 -6.33 -11.26
CA GLU A 25 6.09 -6.00 -10.72
C GLU A 25 6.36 -4.49 -10.66
N SER A 26 5.53 -3.68 -11.33
CA SER A 26 5.70 -2.23 -11.41
C SER A 26 5.02 -1.48 -10.26
N ASP A 27 5.42 -0.23 -10.08
CA ASP A 27 4.77 0.69 -9.16
C ASP A 27 3.34 0.99 -9.60
N VAL A 28 2.44 1.10 -8.62
CA VAL A 28 1.03 1.39 -8.85
C VAL A 28 0.58 2.59 -8.02
N ARG A 29 -0.11 3.52 -8.67
CA ARG A 29 -0.72 4.70 -8.06
C ARG A 29 -2.24 4.65 -8.22
N ILE A 30 -2.95 4.77 -7.10
CA ILE A 30 -4.40 4.61 -7.03
C ILE A 30 -5.04 5.88 -6.49
N ALA A 31 -5.78 6.55 -7.36
CA ALA A 31 -6.67 7.64 -6.99
C ALA A 31 -8.16 7.22 -7.05
N GLY A 32 -8.48 6.10 -7.72
CA GLY A 32 -9.82 5.51 -7.82
C GLY A 32 -10.11 4.43 -6.77
N THR A 33 -10.98 3.48 -7.11
CA THR A 33 -11.47 2.45 -6.18
C THR A 33 -11.04 1.05 -6.61
N ILE A 34 -10.45 0.28 -5.69
CA ILE A 34 -10.15 -1.15 -5.86
C ILE A 34 -10.97 -1.96 -4.86
N ILE A 35 -11.63 -3.02 -5.36
CA ILE A 35 -12.30 -4.02 -4.53
C ILE A 35 -11.73 -5.39 -4.92
N GLY A 36 -10.84 -5.93 -4.10
CA GLY A 36 -10.15 -7.19 -4.39
C GLY A 36 -8.71 -7.21 -3.89
N THR A 37 -7.84 -7.95 -4.59
CA THR A 37 -6.46 -8.17 -4.15
C THR A 37 -5.49 -7.30 -4.94
N ILE A 38 -4.50 -6.73 -4.27
CA ILE A 38 -3.34 -6.09 -4.90
C ILE A 38 -2.10 -6.89 -4.50
N ASN A 39 -1.37 -7.43 -5.46
CA ASN A 39 -0.12 -8.15 -5.23
C ASN A 39 0.94 -7.68 -6.22
N ILE A 40 1.78 -6.73 -5.80
CA ILE A 40 2.81 -6.15 -6.65
C ILE A 40 4.18 -6.20 -5.98
N ALA A 41 5.24 -6.42 -6.77
CA ALA A 41 6.61 -6.31 -6.28
C ALA A 41 7.11 -4.86 -6.14
N GLY A 42 6.44 -3.92 -6.83
CA GLY A 42 6.75 -2.49 -6.78
C GLY A 42 6.13 -1.76 -5.59
N ASP A 43 6.24 -0.44 -5.62
CA ASP A 43 5.71 0.45 -4.60
C ASP A 43 4.24 0.80 -4.89
N LEU A 44 3.45 0.87 -3.82
CA LEU A 44 2.04 1.24 -3.88
C LEU A 44 1.81 2.63 -3.30
N ILE A 45 1.15 3.50 -4.08
CA ILE A 45 0.70 4.82 -3.62
C ILE A 45 -0.81 4.86 -3.70
N ILE A 46 -1.47 5.04 -2.55
CA ILE A 46 -2.92 5.31 -2.49
C ILE A 46 -3.10 6.78 -2.20
N GLU A 47 -3.55 7.54 -3.19
CA GLU A 47 -3.79 8.98 -3.07
C GLU A 47 -4.99 9.27 -2.16
N LYS A 48 -5.19 10.54 -1.82
CA LYS A 48 -6.25 10.98 -0.88
C LYS A 48 -7.65 10.53 -1.26
N THR A 49 -7.93 10.42 -2.56
CA THR A 49 -9.21 9.96 -3.10
C THR A 49 -9.27 8.44 -3.29
N GLY A 50 -8.13 7.76 -3.20
CA GLY A 50 -8.00 6.33 -3.40
C GLY A 50 -8.72 5.54 -2.32
N VAL A 51 -9.45 4.51 -2.74
CA VAL A 51 -10.15 3.58 -1.87
C VAL A 51 -9.76 2.16 -2.21
N VAL A 52 -9.30 1.40 -1.23
CA VAL A 52 -9.00 -0.03 -1.39
C VAL A 52 -9.78 -0.83 -0.36
N GLU A 53 -10.60 -1.77 -0.84
CA GLU A 53 -11.26 -2.78 -0.02
C GLU A 53 -10.74 -4.17 -0.38
N GLY A 54 -9.95 -4.78 0.50
CA GLY A 54 -9.41 -6.12 0.30
C GLY A 54 -7.98 -6.31 0.79
N GLU A 55 -7.23 -7.21 0.14
CA GLU A 55 -5.92 -7.68 0.59
C GLU A 55 -4.79 -7.05 -0.25
N VAL A 56 -3.74 -6.58 0.40
CA VAL A 56 -2.63 -5.88 -0.25
C VAL A 56 -1.30 -6.53 0.12
N LYS A 57 -0.50 -6.90 -0.88
CA LYS A 57 0.86 -7.41 -0.77
C LYS A 57 1.80 -6.59 -1.64
N VAL A 58 2.74 -5.88 -1.01
CA VAL A 58 3.58 -4.88 -1.68
C VAL A 58 4.96 -4.76 -1.03
N ASN A 59 5.92 -4.18 -1.75
CA ASN A 59 7.25 -3.93 -1.19
C ASN A 59 7.22 -2.74 -0.22
N ASN A 60 6.85 -1.56 -0.73
CA ASN A 60 6.56 -0.37 0.07
C ASN A 60 5.14 0.13 -0.21
N ALA A 61 4.56 0.84 0.76
CA ALA A 61 3.29 1.52 0.57
C ALA A 61 3.26 2.90 1.23
N THR A 62 2.64 3.85 0.54
CA THR A 62 2.27 5.16 1.08
C THR A 62 0.77 5.37 0.88
N ILE A 63 0.06 5.63 1.98
CA ILE A 63 -1.40 5.69 2.00
C ILE A 63 -1.83 7.06 2.48
N ALA A 64 -2.49 7.81 1.62
CA ALA A 64 -3.18 9.06 1.92
C ALA A 64 -4.71 8.90 1.93
N GLY A 65 -5.22 7.87 1.26
CA GLY A 65 -6.64 7.57 1.10
C GLY A 65 -7.20 6.61 2.14
N THR A 66 -8.22 5.84 1.75
CA THR A 66 -8.94 4.91 2.61
C THR A 66 -8.61 3.47 2.27
N VAL A 67 -8.27 2.66 3.27
CA VAL A 67 -8.07 1.21 3.11
C VAL A 67 -8.88 0.46 4.16
N LYS A 68 -9.65 -0.52 3.69
CA LYS A 68 -10.38 -1.47 4.52
C LYS A 68 -9.97 -2.89 4.14
N GLY A 69 -9.14 -3.51 4.98
CA GLY A 69 -8.60 -4.85 4.75
C GLY A 69 -7.15 -4.93 5.22
N ASN A 70 -6.45 -6.00 4.87
CA ASN A 70 -5.13 -6.26 5.42
C ASN A 70 -4.01 -5.89 4.44
N ILE A 71 -2.88 -5.45 5.01
CA ILE A 71 -1.67 -5.11 4.27
C ILE A 71 -0.50 -5.94 4.77
N GLU A 72 0.12 -6.69 3.87
CA GLU A 72 1.46 -7.27 4.04
C GLU A 72 2.43 -6.43 3.20
N CYS A 73 3.17 -5.54 3.88
CA CYS A 73 4.14 -4.65 3.26
C CYS A 73 5.55 -5.06 3.69
N VAL A 74 6.39 -5.47 2.74
CA VAL A 74 7.67 -6.14 3.04
C VAL A 74 8.62 -5.22 3.82
N GLU A 75 8.79 -3.97 3.39
CA GLU A 75 9.78 -3.06 3.95
C GLU A 75 9.13 -1.93 4.77
N LYS A 76 8.45 -0.98 4.12
CA LYS A 76 7.96 0.23 4.78
C LYS A 76 6.55 0.59 4.35
N LEU A 77 5.68 0.73 5.36
CA LEU A 77 4.34 1.27 5.22
C LEU A 77 4.26 2.66 5.87
N THR A 78 3.79 3.65 5.10
CA THR A 78 3.52 5.01 5.57
C THR A 78 2.02 5.29 5.51
N LEU A 79 1.44 5.63 6.66
CA LEU A 79 0.09 6.17 6.77
C LEU A 79 0.20 7.69 6.87
N GLU A 80 -0.14 8.41 5.79
CA GLU A 80 -0.10 9.87 5.76
C GLU A 80 -1.23 10.47 6.61
N SER A 81 -1.10 11.77 6.92
CA SER A 81 -2.00 12.53 7.78
C SER A 81 -3.49 12.47 7.41
N THR A 82 -3.86 12.17 6.16
CA THR A 82 -5.26 12.06 5.72
C THR A 82 -5.79 10.63 5.68
N SER A 83 -4.93 9.65 5.95
CA SER A 83 -5.26 8.24 5.77
C SER A 83 -6.34 7.74 6.73
N LYS A 84 -7.14 6.79 6.23
CA LYS A 84 -8.12 6.06 7.02
C LYS A 84 -7.93 4.56 6.80
N PHE A 85 -7.26 3.92 7.75
CA PHE A 85 -6.97 2.49 7.70
C PHE A 85 -7.82 1.70 8.69
N THR A 86 -8.41 0.59 8.23
CA THR A 86 -9.09 -0.39 9.08
C THR A 86 -8.75 -1.81 8.63
N GLY A 87 -8.09 -2.57 9.49
CA GLY A 87 -7.67 -3.95 9.20
C GLY A 87 -6.35 -4.30 9.90
N ASN A 88 -5.62 -5.29 9.40
CA ASN A 88 -4.34 -5.69 10.00
C ASN A 88 -3.16 -5.36 9.10
N ILE A 89 -2.05 -4.97 9.71
CA ILE A 89 -0.79 -4.66 9.05
C ILE A 89 0.26 -5.70 9.44
N LYS A 90 1.03 -6.17 8.45
CA LYS A 90 2.30 -6.86 8.66
C LYS A 90 3.38 -6.09 7.90
N THR A 91 4.36 -5.52 8.61
CA THR A 91 5.44 -4.76 7.97
C THR A 91 6.69 -4.65 8.82
N LYS A 92 7.87 -4.47 8.23
CA LYS A 92 9.11 -4.24 8.98
C LYS A 92 9.16 -2.83 9.59
N GLN A 93 8.66 -1.83 8.87
CA GLN A 93 8.63 -0.44 9.33
C GLN A 93 7.26 0.18 9.09
N LEU A 94 6.67 0.72 10.16
CA LEU A 94 5.41 1.46 10.11
C LEU A 94 5.65 2.93 10.51
N ILE A 95 5.28 3.85 9.63
CA ILE A 95 5.25 5.29 9.90
C ILE A 95 3.80 5.74 9.92
N ILE A 96 3.38 6.41 10.99
CA ILE A 96 2.04 6.99 11.14
C ILE A 96 2.21 8.48 11.34
N GLU A 97 1.75 9.27 10.38
CA GLU A 97 1.76 10.73 10.50
C GLU A 97 0.66 11.24 11.43
N ASN A 98 0.87 12.42 12.00
CA ASN A 98 -0.16 13.08 12.79
C ASN A 98 -1.41 13.35 11.94
N GLY A 99 -2.57 12.87 12.41
CA GLY A 99 -3.85 12.96 11.71
C GLY A 99 -4.32 11.66 11.06
N ALA A 100 -3.42 10.70 10.85
CA ALA A 100 -3.77 9.39 10.31
C ALA A 100 -4.73 8.63 11.26
N TYR A 101 -5.77 8.03 10.70
CA TYR A 101 -6.66 7.11 11.42
C TYR A 101 -6.22 5.67 11.20
N PHE A 102 -5.90 4.97 12.28
CA PHE A 102 -5.53 3.55 12.26
C PHE A 102 -6.39 2.76 13.23
N GLN A 103 -7.10 1.74 12.72
CA GLN A 103 -7.84 0.79 13.53
C GLN A 103 -7.50 -0.65 13.16
N GLY A 104 -6.79 -1.35 14.05
CA GLY A 104 -6.58 -2.79 13.99
C GLY A 104 -5.22 -3.23 14.54
N GLY A 105 -4.76 -4.41 14.13
CA GLY A 105 -3.50 -4.99 14.61
C GLY A 105 -2.31 -4.66 13.70
N CYS A 106 -1.11 -4.55 14.28
CA CYS A 106 0.13 -4.48 13.52
C CYS A 106 1.12 -5.54 14.05
N VAL A 107 1.63 -6.36 13.14
CA VAL A 107 2.70 -7.33 13.42
C VAL A 107 3.97 -6.87 12.71
N MET A 108 5.02 -6.61 13.48
CA MET A 108 6.34 -6.33 12.93
C MET A 108 7.21 -7.58 13.07
N PRO A 109 7.50 -8.30 11.98
CA PRO A 109 8.33 -9.50 12.06
C PRO A 109 9.74 -9.11 12.51
N SER A 110 10.19 -9.69 13.63
CA SER A 110 11.55 -9.52 14.14
C SER A 110 12.53 -10.28 13.26
N ASN A 111 13.58 -9.60 12.79
CA ASN A 111 14.68 -10.23 12.05
C ASN A 111 15.74 -10.82 13.00
N GLU A 112 15.33 -11.43 14.12
CA GLU A 112 16.23 -12.15 15.00
C GLU A 112 16.57 -13.51 14.36
N THR A 113 17.62 -13.52 13.53
CA THR A 113 18.42 -14.74 13.42
C THR A 113 19.21 -14.84 14.72
N LEU A 114 18.70 -15.63 15.66
CA LEU A 114 19.49 -16.11 16.80
C LEU A 114 20.66 -16.90 16.21
N LEU A 115 21.87 -16.30 16.25
CA LEU A 115 23.13 -17.02 16.07
C LEU A 115 23.45 -17.81 17.33
#